data_AF-A0A7C3C1G1-F1
#
_entry.id   AF-A0A7C3C1G1-F1
#
_cell.length_a   1.000
_cell.length_b   1.000
_cell.length_c   1.000
_cell.angle_alpha   90.00
_cell.angle_beta   90.00
_cell.angle_gamma   90.00
#
_symmetry.space_group_name_H-M   'P 1'
#
loop_
_entity.id
_entity.type
_entity.pdbx_description
1 polymer ?
#
loop_
_entity_poly.entity_id
_entity_poly.type
_entity_poly.pdbx_seq_one_letter_code
_entity_poly.pdbx_strand_id
1 'polypeptide(L)'
;MVIAILIISAIFLVGLICGVIIWLIFRRRREAISKKPAIETSRVHTLPFRWYYIILPLVFLFLSIILSAYFYHLLPTEVAYHFKLDGTPDKWLSREMIIVWVLIPHLLFTIMAGALIWGITKLGKFFGQIETTWIKLEKVISFMGNLLALPQLIVFFAMLDIFSYNSYQIHLMPMWIFLLIVLGLATIALVVFLAFIVSRKMQHPRRTSSD
;
A
#
# COMPACT_ATOMS: atom_id res chain seq x y z
N MET A 1 -10.41 17.45 -7.79
CA MET A 1 -9.90 16.05 -7.91
C MET A 1 -9.20 15.51 -6.67
N VAL A 2 -8.27 16.24 -6.02
CA VAL A 2 -7.54 15.75 -4.83
C VAL A 2 -8.46 15.27 -3.71
N ILE A 3 -9.55 15.99 -3.43
CA ILE A 3 -10.57 15.57 -2.45
C ILE A 3 -11.25 14.26 -2.86
N ALA A 4 -11.59 14.08 -4.13
CA ALA A 4 -12.17 12.83 -4.64
C ALA A 4 -11.16 11.67 -4.55
N ILE A 5 -9.87 11.94 -4.79
CA ILE A 5 -8.79 10.95 -4.62
C ILE A 5 -8.63 10.58 -3.15
N LEU A 6 -8.67 11.55 -2.24
CA LEU A 6 -8.63 11.30 -0.79
C LEU A 6 -9.87 10.51 -0.32
N ILE A 7 -11.06 10.81 -0.87
CA ILE A 7 -12.30 10.08 -0.57
C ILE A 7 -12.22 8.65 -1.10
N ILE A 8 -11.79 8.43 -2.33
CA ILE A 8 -11.62 7.09 -2.91
C ILE A 8 -10.55 6.30 -2.14
N SER A 9 -9.45 6.96 -1.77
CA SER A 9 -8.40 6.37 -0.93
C SER A 9 -8.94 6.00 0.45
N ALA A 10 -9.77 6.86 1.06
CA ALA A 10 -10.42 6.59 2.34
C ALA A 10 -11.43 5.44 2.25
N ILE A 11 -12.24 5.39 1.18
CA ILE A 11 -13.18 4.28 0.92
C ILE A 11 -12.41 2.97 0.74
N PHE A 12 -11.31 3.00 -0.02
CA PHE A 12 -10.43 1.84 -0.17
C PHE A 12 -9.81 1.42 1.17
N LEU A 13 -9.36 2.37 1.99
CA LEU A 13 -8.82 2.13 3.32
C LEU A 13 -9.86 1.49 4.25
N VAL A 14 -11.10 2.02 4.25
CA VAL A 14 -12.22 1.49 5.01
C VAL A 14 -12.58 0.10 4.51
N GLY A 15 -12.60 -0.14 3.20
CA GLY A 15 -12.81 -1.46 2.61
C GLY A 15 -11.75 -2.47 3.03
N LEU A 16 -10.48 -2.04 3.13
CA LEU A 16 -9.36 -2.88 3.54
C LEU A 16 -9.40 -3.19 5.05
N ILE A 17 -9.71 -2.18 5.88
CA ILE A 17 -9.91 -2.33 7.33
C ILE A 17 -11.12 -3.23 7.61
N CYS A 18 -12.26 -3.00 6.96
CA CYS A 18 -13.44 -3.85 7.05
C CYS A 18 -13.16 -5.27 6.57
N GLY A 19 -12.41 -5.43 5.46
CA GLY A 19 -12.01 -6.74 4.96
C GLY A 19 -11.16 -7.52 5.96
N VAL A 20 -10.20 -6.86 6.61
CA VAL A 20 -9.37 -7.45 7.68
C VAL A 20 -10.22 -7.81 8.89
N ILE A 21 -11.15 -6.94 9.32
CA ILE A 21 -12.05 -7.20 10.45
C ILE A 21 -12.99 -8.36 10.16
N ILE A 22 -13.64 -8.37 8.99
CA ILE A 22 -14.55 -9.44 8.56
C ILE A 22 -13.79 -10.77 8.48
N TRP A 23 -12.58 -10.76 7.92
CA TRP A 23 -11.73 -11.95 7.86
C TRP A 23 -11.36 -12.47 9.25
N LEU A 24 -11.01 -11.58 10.20
CA LEU A 24 -10.74 -11.94 11.59
C LEU A 24 -11.97 -12.53 12.30
N ILE A 25 -13.16 -11.96 12.08
CA ILE A 25 -14.42 -12.47 12.65
C ILE A 25 -14.76 -13.85 12.07
N PHE A 26 -14.67 -14.00 10.75
CA PHE A 26 -14.96 -15.27 10.07
C PHE A 26 -13.97 -16.36 10.49
N ARG A 27 -12.72 -15.98 10.77
CA ARG A 27 -11.70 -16.88 11.29
C ARG A 27 -11.95 -17.31 12.74
N ARG A 28 -12.34 -16.38 13.63
CA ARG A 28 -12.74 -16.74 15.01
C ARG A 28 -13.89 -17.75 15.04
N ARG A 29 -14.84 -17.62 14.10
CA ARG A 29 -15.94 -18.59 13.97
C ARG A 29 -15.45 -19.98 13.53
N ARG A 30 -14.43 -20.08 12.67
CA ARG A 30 -13.83 -21.37 12.28
C ARG A 30 -13.05 -22.02 13.43
N GLU A 31 -12.37 -21.24 14.26
CA GLU A 31 -11.63 -21.73 15.43
C GLU A 31 -12.58 -22.26 16.53
N ALA A 32 -13.77 -21.65 16.70
CA ALA A 32 -14.80 -22.17 17.60
C ALA A 32 -15.36 -23.53 17.17
N ILE A 33 -15.37 -23.82 15.86
CA ILE A 33 -15.83 -25.10 15.29
C ILE A 33 -14.73 -26.18 15.37
N SER A 34 -13.45 -25.81 15.55
CA SER A 34 -12.30 -26.72 15.44
C SER A 34 -11.61 -27.09 16.77
N LYS A 35 -12.25 -26.83 17.93
CA LYS A 35 -11.69 -27.25 19.23
C LYS A 35 -11.82 -28.76 19.46
N LYS A 36 -10.74 -29.50 19.19
CA LYS A 36 -10.26 -30.62 20.03
C LYS A 36 -8.81 -30.30 20.45
N PRO A 37 -8.44 -30.41 21.73
CA PRO A 37 -7.13 -29.97 22.20
C PRO A 37 -6.10 -31.11 22.09
N ALA A 38 -4.98 -30.85 21.43
CA ALA A 38 -3.74 -31.60 21.65
C ALA A 38 -2.64 -30.57 21.93
N ILE A 39 -2.09 -30.67 23.13
CA ILE A 39 -1.01 -29.84 23.64
C ILE A 39 0.28 -30.40 23.04
N GLU A 40 0.86 -29.68 22.08
CA GLU A 40 2.27 -29.84 21.72
C GLU A 40 2.92 -28.47 21.65
N THR A 41 3.94 -28.31 22.48
CA THR A 41 4.76 -27.11 22.69
C THR A 41 5.70 -26.89 21.50
N SER A 42 5.13 -26.47 20.36
CA SER A 42 5.93 -25.95 19.25
C SER A 42 6.48 -24.58 19.63
N ARG A 43 7.82 -24.46 19.67
CA ARG A 43 8.52 -23.18 19.88
C ARG A 43 8.04 -22.18 18.84
N VAL A 44 7.27 -21.20 19.28
CA VAL A 44 6.76 -20.09 18.46
C VAL A 44 7.94 -19.30 17.92
N HIS A 45 8.35 -19.56 16.68
CA HIS A 45 9.31 -18.71 15.98
C HIS A 45 8.62 -17.38 15.62
N THR A 46 8.80 -16.36 16.46
CA THR A 46 8.34 -15.01 16.14
C THR A 46 9.20 -14.44 15.02
N LEU A 47 8.57 -14.10 13.88
CA LEU A 47 9.26 -13.39 12.80
C LEU A 47 9.58 -11.96 13.28
N PRO A 48 10.88 -11.57 13.37
CA PRO A 48 11.24 -10.22 13.75
C PRO A 48 10.82 -9.22 12.66
N PHE A 49 10.54 -7.98 13.07
CA PHE A 49 10.32 -6.88 12.14
C PHE A 49 11.56 -6.67 11.27
N ARG A 50 11.35 -6.54 9.94
CA ARG A 50 12.41 -6.24 8.97
C ARG A 50 12.03 -5.00 8.18
N TRP A 51 12.98 -4.08 8.01
CA TRP A 51 12.78 -2.82 7.30
C TRP A 51 12.34 -2.99 5.83
N TYR A 52 12.76 -4.09 5.19
CA TYR A 52 12.36 -4.40 3.81
C TYR A 52 10.83 -4.51 3.63
N TYR A 53 10.08 -4.81 4.69
CA TYR A 53 8.61 -4.91 4.62
C TYR A 53 7.90 -3.58 4.30
N ILE A 54 8.58 -2.44 4.53
CA ILE A 54 8.02 -1.09 4.31
C ILE A 54 8.97 -0.21 3.48
N ILE A 55 9.86 -0.83 2.70
CA ILE A 55 10.89 -0.09 1.96
C ILE A 55 10.29 0.82 0.89
N LEU A 56 9.23 0.40 0.19
CA LEU A 56 8.61 1.23 -0.85
C LEU A 56 7.95 2.50 -0.29
N PRO A 57 7.10 2.43 0.75
CA PRO A 57 6.58 3.63 1.41
C PRO A 57 7.69 4.56 1.90
N LEU A 58 8.75 4.00 2.47
CA LEU A 58 9.87 4.77 2.98
C LEU A 58 10.64 5.48 1.87
N VAL A 59 10.90 4.79 0.75
CA VAL A 59 11.54 5.37 -0.44
C VAL A 59 10.71 6.51 -1.00
N PHE A 60 9.39 6.33 -1.16
CA PHE A 60 8.54 7.42 -1.64
C PHE A 60 8.54 8.63 -0.69
N LEU A 61 8.50 8.41 0.62
CA LEU A 61 8.58 9.51 1.59
C LEU A 61 9.88 10.29 1.45
N PHE A 62 11.02 9.59 1.41
CA PHE A 62 12.33 10.24 1.24
C PHE A 62 12.43 10.98 -0.09
N LEU A 63 11.95 10.37 -1.18
CA LEU A 63 11.96 10.99 -2.49
C LEU A 63 11.10 12.26 -2.49
N SER A 64 9.92 12.24 -1.87
CA SER A 64 9.08 13.44 -1.70
C SER A 64 9.77 14.53 -0.88
N ILE A 65 10.49 14.18 0.20
CA ILE A 65 11.24 15.17 0.99
C ILE A 65 12.34 15.81 0.14
N ILE A 66 13.11 15.01 -0.61
CA ILE A 66 14.19 15.49 -1.49
C ILE A 66 13.62 16.41 -2.57
N LEU A 67 12.54 16.00 -3.23
CA LEU A 67 11.88 16.82 -4.25
C LEU A 67 11.34 18.13 -3.66
N SER A 68 10.73 18.10 -2.47
CA SER A 68 10.26 19.30 -1.80
C SER A 68 11.39 20.27 -1.54
N ALA A 69 12.50 19.79 -0.98
CA ALA A 69 13.66 20.62 -0.68
C ALA A 69 14.28 21.20 -1.96
N TYR A 70 14.41 20.38 -3.01
CA TYR A 70 14.93 20.81 -4.30
C TYR A 70 14.03 21.85 -4.97
N PHE A 71 12.72 21.60 -5.08
CA PHE A 71 11.81 22.52 -5.76
C PHE A 71 11.36 23.72 -4.92
N TYR A 72 11.61 23.74 -3.60
CA TYR A 72 11.16 24.80 -2.71
C TYR A 72 11.47 26.21 -3.23
N HIS A 73 12.71 26.41 -3.67
CA HIS A 73 13.20 27.69 -4.16
C HIS A 73 12.74 28.02 -5.59
N LEU A 74 12.31 27.02 -6.36
CA LEU A 74 11.78 27.17 -7.71
C LEU A 74 10.28 27.47 -7.72
N LEU A 75 9.58 27.11 -6.65
CA LEU A 75 8.15 27.30 -6.55
C LEU A 75 7.78 28.76 -6.25
N PRO A 76 6.84 29.35 -7.02
CA PRO A 76 6.28 30.67 -6.73
C PRO A 76 5.55 30.68 -5.37
N THR A 77 5.26 31.87 -4.85
CA THR A 77 4.53 32.03 -3.57
C THR A 77 3.14 31.39 -3.60
N GLU A 78 2.48 31.46 -4.76
CA GLU A 78 1.21 30.78 -5.02
C GLU A 78 1.41 29.69 -6.06
N VAL A 79 0.97 28.48 -5.73
CA VAL A 79 1.18 27.26 -6.50
C VAL A 79 -0.16 26.75 -7.01
N ALA A 80 -0.27 26.60 -8.33
CA ALA A 80 -1.42 25.95 -8.95
C ALA A 80 -1.42 24.47 -8.63
N TYR A 81 -2.50 23.96 -8.05
CA TYR A 81 -2.59 22.55 -7.61
C TYR A 81 -3.76 21.78 -8.22
N HIS A 82 -4.69 22.48 -8.87
CA HIS A 82 -5.82 21.87 -9.55
C HIS A 82 -5.86 22.32 -11.00
N PHE A 83 -5.94 21.35 -11.89
CA PHE A 83 -5.98 21.56 -13.32
C PHE A 83 -7.31 21.04 -13.89
N LYS A 84 -7.88 21.81 -14.82
CA LYS A 84 -9.04 21.41 -15.61
C LYS A 84 -8.64 20.37 -16.67
N LEU A 85 -9.62 19.81 -17.37
CA LEU A 85 -9.39 18.82 -18.43
C LEU A 85 -8.61 19.41 -19.62
N ASP A 86 -8.67 20.73 -19.81
CA ASP A 86 -7.88 21.48 -20.80
C ASP A 86 -6.44 21.78 -20.32
N GLY A 87 -6.06 21.35 -19.11
CA GLY A 87 -4.76 21.63 -18.51
C GLY A 87 -4.63 23.03 -17.92
N THR A 88 -5.69 23.84 -17.89
CA THR A 88 -5.60 25.17 -17.29
C THR A 88 -5.70 25.11 -15.76
N PRO A 89 -4.92 25.92 -15.02
CA PRO A 89 -4.97 25.97 -13.56
C PRO A 89 -6.26 26.65 -13.10
N ASP A 90 -6.94 26.05 -12.13
CA ASP A 90 -8.23 26.52 -11.61
C ASP A 90 -8.16 26.89 -10.13
N LYS A 91 -7.24 26.28 -9.38
CA LYS A 91 -7.06 26.55 -7.96
C LYS A 91 -5.60 26.71 -7.59
N TRP A 92 -5.38 27.70 -6.73
CA TRP A 92 -4.08 28.11 -6.23
C TRP A 92 -4.06 27.97 -4.72
N LEU A 93 -2.87 27.71 -4.18
CA LEU A 93 -2.65 27.61 -2.75
C LEU A 93 -1.23 28.09 -2.44
N SER A 94 -0.97 28.55 -1.22
CA SER A 94 0.40 28.94 -0.87
C SER A 94 1.36 27.75 -0.99
N ARG A 95 2.59 28.05 -1.40
CA ARG A 95 3.66 27.05 -1.53
C ARG A 95 3.85 26.22 -0.26
N GLU A 96 3.87 26.88 0.89
CA GLU A 96 4.05 26.24 2.19
C GLU A 96 2.93 25.25 2.45
N MET A 97 1.69 25.64 2.13
CA MET A 97 0.53 24.79 2.33
C MET A 97 0.53 23.61 1.37
N ILE A 98 0.95 23.79 0.10
CA ILE A 98 1.09 22.67 -0.86
C ILE A 98 2.11 21.65 -0.38
N ILE A 99 3.27 22.10 0.09
CA ILE A 99 4.31 21.19 0.59
C ILE A 99 3.78 20.37 1.77
N VAL A 100 3.10 21.03 2.70
CA VAL A 100 2.46 20.36 3.85
C VAL A 100 1.41 19.35 3.38
N TRP A 101 0.53 19.76 2.46
CA TRP A 101 -0.53 18.89 1.91
C TRP A 101 -0.03 17.66 1.17
N VAL A 102 1.16 17.76 0.56
CA VAL A 102 1.77 16.63 -0.15
C VAL A 102 2.54 15.74 0.82
N LEU A 103 3.35 16.31 1.71
CA LEU A 103 4.20 15.54 2.63
C LEU A 103 3.43 14.83 3.73
N ILE A 104 2.37 15.43 4.27
CA ILE A 104 1.57 14.81 5.34
C ILE A 104 1.01 13.44 4.91
N PRO A 105 0.32 13.31 3.76
CA PRO A 105 -0.14 12.01 3.28
C PRO A 105 0.98 10.97 3.15
N HIS A 106 2.15 11.35 2.62
CA HIS A 106 3.30 10.44 2.51
C HIS A 106 3.76 9.93 3.87
N LEU A 107 3.84 10.82 4.85
CA LEU A 107 4.22 10.47 6.22
C LEU A 107 3.19 9.52 6.84
N LEU A 108 1.90 9.85 6.71
CA LEU A 108 0.81 9.05 7.25
C LEU A 108 0.79 7.63 6.65
N PHE A 109 0.95 7.49 5.34
CA PHE A 109 1.00 6.17 4.70
C PHE A 109 2.21 5.35 5.17
N THR A 110 3.37 5.98 5.34
CA THR A 110 4.58 5.31 5.81
C THR A 110 4.44 4.83 7.26
N ILE A 111 3.92 5.68 8.15
CA ILE A 111 3.63 5.31 9.55
C ILE A 111 2.60 4.19 9.60
N MET A 112 1.54 4.28 8.79
CA MET A 112 0.50 3.24 8.71
C MET A 112 1.08 1.90 8.26
N ALA A 113 1.97 1.89 7.26
CA ALA A 113 2.66 0.69 6.81
C ALA A 113 3.49 0.06 7.94
N GLY A 114 4.26 0.90 8.66
CA GLY A 114 5.01 0.47 9.83
C GLY A 114 4.12 -0.11 10.93
N ALA A 115 3.03 0.58 11.27
CA ALA A 115 2.08 0.18 12.31
C ALA A 115 1.37 -1.12 11.96
N LEU A 116 0.94 -1.31 10.71
CA LEU A 116 0.32 -2.56 10.25
C LEU A 116 1.28 -3.73 10.37
N ILE A 117 2.51 -3.59 9.88
CA ILE A 117 3.51 -4.66 9.91
C ILE A 117 3.97 -4.97 11.34
N TRP A 118 4.17 -3.93 12.16
CA TRP A 118 4.47 -4.10 13.57
C TRP A 118 3.32 -4.79 14.31
N GLY A 119 2.06 -4.41 14.02
CA GLY A 119 0.87 -5.05 14.56
C GLY A 119 0.80 -6.53 14.20
N ILE A 120 0.99 -6.88 12.91
CA ILE A 120 0.97 -8.26 12.43
C ILE A 120 2.11 -9.08 13.05
N THR A 121 3.33 -8.56 13.09
CA THR A 121 4.49 -9.28 13.66
C THR A 121 4.36 -9.48 15.18
N LYS A 122 3.79 -8.49 15.90
CA LYS A 122 3.53 -8.58 17.35
C LYS A 122 2.37 -9.53 17.68
N LEU A 123 1.30 -9.51 16.87
CA LEU A 123 0.17 -10.45 16.96
C LEU A 123 0.53 -11.85 16.45
N GLY A 124 1.64 -12.00 15.73
CA GLY A 124 2.18 -13.29 15.28
C GLY A 124 2.33 -14.33 16.40
N LYS A 125 2.46 -13.90 17.66
CA LYS A 125 2.40 -14.77 18.84
C LYS A 125 1.07 -15.55 18.98
N PHE A 126 -0.04 -15.03 18.46
CA PHE A 126 -1.35 -15.71 18.40
C PHE A 126 -1.55 -16.54 17.14
N PHE A 127 -0.73 -16.35 16.10
CA PHE A 127 -0.89 -16.96 14.77
C PHE A 127 -0.04 -18.23 14.58
N GLY A 128 0.53 -18.81 15.64
CA GLY A 128 1.42 -19.98 15.63
C GLY A 128 0.85 -21.30 15.10
N GLN A 129 -0.20 -21.26 14.28
CA GLN A 129 -0.92 -22.44 13.77
C GLN A 129 -1.09 -22.44 12.24
N ILE A 130 -0.34 -21.61 11.50
CA ILE A 130 -0.34 -21.58 10.01
C ILE A 130 0.94 -22.24 9.47
N GLU A 131 1.35 -23.39 10.01
CA GLU A 131 2.55 -24.11 9.53
C GLU A 131 2.30 -24.98 8.29
N THR A 132 1.05 -25.17 7.84
CA THR A 132 0.77 -26.12 6.75
C THR A 132 0.74 -25.51 5.36
N THR A 133 0.90 -24.19 5.19
CA THR A 133 0.94 -23.57 3.86
C THR A 133 2.19 -22.69 3.69
N TRP A 134 3.28 -23.33 3.25
CA TRP A 134 4.62 -22.80 2.96
C TRP A 134 4.69 -21.75 1.83
N ILE A 135 3.66 -20.92 1.64
CA ILE A 135 3.88 -19.62 0.99
C ILE A 135 4.69 -18.82 2.01
N LYS A 136 5.95 -18.49 1.68
CA LYS A 136 6.86 -17.74 2.57
C LYS A 136 6.08 -16.56 3.20
N LEU A 137 5.68 -16.71 4.47
CA LEU A 137 4.87 -15.73 5.21
C LEU A 137 5.52 -14.34 5.12
N GLU A 138 6.85 -14.32 5.09
CA GLU A 138 7.69 -13.17 4.82
C GLU A 138 7.34 -12.43 3.50
N LYS A 139 7.11 -13.14 2.40
CA LYS A 139 6.70 -12.54 1.12
C LYS A 139 5.30 -11.92 1.21
N VAL A 140 4.38 -12.56 1.93
CA VAL A 140 3.02 -12.03 2.09
C VAL A 140 3.03 -10.78 2.97
N ILE A 141 3.75 -10.81 4.09
CA ILE A 141 3.94 -9.66 4.98
C ILE A 141 4.61 -8.51 4.22
N SER A 142 5.68 -8.80 3.47
CA SER A 142 6.35 -7.80 2.63
C SER A 142 5.42 -7.22 1.56
N PHE A 143 4.59 -8.04 0.93
CA PHE A 143 3.63 -7.57 -0.07
C PHE A 143 2.57 -6.66 0.57
N MET A 144 2.01 -7.05 1.72
CA MET A 144 1.02 -6.25 2.44
C MET A 144 1.57 -4.91 2.92
N GLY A 145 2.80 -4.89 3.46
CA GLY A 145 3.43 -3.65 3.96
C GLY A 145 3.77 -2.65 2.86
N ASN A 146 4.14 -3.17 1.68
CA ASN A 146 4.42 -2.34 0.52
C ASN A 146 3.18 -1.98 -0.31
N LEU A 147 2.01 -2.57 -0.03
CA LEU A 147 0.78 -2.25 -0.76
C LEU A 147 0.37 -0.78 -0.57
N LEU A 148 0.67 -0.19 0.58
CA LEU A 148 0.46 1.24 0.84
C LEU A 148 1.34 2.16 0.00
N ALA A 149 2.35 1.63 -0.69
CA ALA A 149 3.12 2.39 -1.66
C ALA A 149 2.30 2.77 -2.91
N LEU A 150 1.22 2.05 -3.23
CA LEU A 150 0.36 2.37 -4.38
C LEU A 150 -0.38 3.70 -4.23
N PRO A 151 -1.16 3.95 -3.16
CA PRO A 151 -1.74 5.28 -2.95
C PRO A 151 -0.66 6.35 -2.76
N GLN A 152 0.48 6.00 -2.16
CA GLN A 152 1.60 6.91 -1.99
C GLN A 152 2.24 7.31 -3.33
N LEU A 153 2.30 6.41 -4.31
CA LEU A 153 2.74 6.68 -5.68
C LEU A 153 1.80 7.66 -6.40
N ILE A 154 0.49 7.56 -6.16
CA ILE A 154 -0.48 8.50 -6.73
C ILE A 154 -0.25 9.92 -6.18
N VAL A 155 -0.04 10.05 -4.86
CA VAL A 155 0.30 11.34 -4.26
C VAL A 155 1.66 11.86 -4.77
N PHE A 156 2.63 10.96 -4.94
CA PHE A 156 3.95 11.32 -5.48
C PHE A 156 3.87 11.84 -6.92
N PHE A 157 3.04 11.23 -7.76
CA PHE A 157 2.80 11.73 -9.11
C PHE A 157 2.12 13.09 -9.11
N ALA A 158 1.10 13.28 -8.25
CA ALA A 158 0.44 14.57 -8.11
C ALA A 158 1.43 15.68 -7.71
N MET A 159 2.35 15.37 -6.79
CA MET A 159 3.44 16.26 -6.41
C MET A 159 4.34 16.64 -7.59
N LEU A 160 4.77 15.65 -8.37
CA LEU A 160 5.61 15.85 -9.55
C LEU A 160 4.92 16.75 -10.59
N ASP A 161 3.65 16.50 -10.88
CA ASP A 161 2.89 17.28 -11.85
C ASP A 161 2.71 18.73 -11.38
N ILE A 162 2.36 18.94 -10.11
CA ILE A 162 2.27 20.28 -9.51
C ILE A 162 3.61 21.00 -9.57
N PHE A 163 4.70 20.36 -9.19
CA PHE A 163 6.02 21.00 -9.15
C PHE A 163 6.56 21.30 -10.56
N SER A 164 6.38 20.34 -11.48
CA SER A 164 6.75 20.48 -12.89
C SER A 164 6.01 21.66 -13.53
N TYR A 165 4.70 21.75 -13.32
CA TYR A 165 3.91 22.84 -13.88
C TYR A 165 4.32 24.20 -13.31
N ASN A 166 4.46 24.31 -12.00
CA ASN A 166 4.75 25.62 -11.38
C ASN A 166 6.20 26.09 -11.60
N SER A 167 7.14 25.18 -11.84
CA SER A 167 8.55 25.54 -12.08
C SER A 167 8.88 25.71 -13.57
N TYR A 168 8.27 24.90 -14.44
CA TYR A 168 8.63 24.82 -15.86
C TYR A 168 7.45 25.02 -16.82
N GLN A 169 6.22 25.20 -16.31
CA GLN A 169 4.99 25.27 -17.12
C GLN A 169 4.74 23.99 -17.95
N ILE A 170 5.30 22.86 -17.50
CA ILE A 170 5.14 21.55 -18.16
C ILE A 170 4.14 20.73 -17.36
N HIS A 171 2.99 20.43 -17.99
CA HIS A 171 2.06 19.40 -17.53
C HIS A 171 2.53 18.02 -17.95
N LEU A 172 2.72 17.12 -16.97
CA LEU A 172 3.22 15.78 -17.25
C LEU A 172 2.14 14.93 -17.91
N MET A 173 1.01 14.77 -17.22
CA MET A 173 -0.12 14.00 -17.73
C MET A 173 -1.36 14.28 -16.88
N PRO A 174 -2.58 14.28 -17.47
CA PRO A 174 -3.80 14.34 -16.69
C PRO A 174 -3.88 13.23 -15.63
N MET A 175 -4.11 13.64 -14.38
CA MET A 175 -4.18 12.75 -13.21
C MET A 175 -5.17 11.58 -13.37
N TRP A 176 -6.25 11.74 -14.13
CA TRP A 176 -7.19 10.65 -14.41
C TRP A 176 -6.55 9.53 -15.26
N ILE A 177 -5.72 9.88 -16.24
CA ILE A 177 -5.06 8.88 -17.08
C ILE A 177 -4.00 8.15 -16.25
N PHE A 178 -3.23 8.87 -15.45
CA PHE A 178 -2.28 8.26 -14.52
C PHE A 178 -2.98 7.29 -13.55
N LEU A 179 -4.14 7.68 -13.00
CA LEU A 179 -4.92 6.83 -12.12
C LEU A 179 -5.41 5.55 -12.82
N LEU A 180 -5.87 5.65 -14.07
CA LEU A 180 -6.27 4.49 -14.87
C LEU A 180 -5.09 3.54 -15.12
N ILE A 181 -3.91 4.08 -15.41
CA ILE A 181 -2.68 3.28 -15.60
C ILE A 181 -2.32 2.55 -14.31
N VAL A 182 -2.27 3.26 -13.17
CA VAL A 182 -1.94 2.66 -11.87
C VAL A 182 -2.95 1.59 -11.48
N LEU A 183 -4.25 1.85 -11.65
CA LEU A 183 -5.30 0.87 -11.34
C LEU A 183 -5.25 -0.35 -12.26
N GLY A 184 -5.00 -0.13 -13.55
CA GLY A 184 -4.81 -1.20 -14.54
C GLY A 184 -3.62 -2.10 -14.19
N LEU A 185 -2.46 -1.50 -13.90
CA LEU A 185 -1.26 -2.22 -13.48
C LEU A 185 -1.47 -2.99 -12.16
N ALA A 186 -2.12 -2.36 -11.17
CA ALA A 186 -2.46 -3.01 -9.91
C ALA A 186 -3.40 -4.21 -10.12
N THR A 187 -4.37 -4.08 -11.02
CA THR A 187 -5.31 -5.15 -11.37
C THR A 187 -4.58 -6.31 -12.05
N ILE A 188 -3.71 -6.02 -13.02
CA ILE A 188 -2.89 -7.04 -13.70
C ILE A 188 -1.99 -7.76 -12.68
N ALA A 189 -1.31 -7.01 -11.82
CA ALA A 189 -0.46 -7.57 -10.77
C ALA A 189 -1.24 -8.49 -9.83
N LEU A 190 -2.46 -8.10 -9.46
CA LEU A 190 -3.35 -8.92 -8.62
C LEU A 190 -3.79 -10.20 -9.32
N VAL A 191 -4.19 -10.12 -10.59
CA VAL A 191 -4.60 -11.29 -11.40
C VAL A 191 -3.44 -12.27 -11.55
N VAL A 192 -2.24 -11.78 -11.88
CA VAL A 192 -1.02 -12.61 -12.00
C VAL A 192 -0.68 -13.26 -10.66
N PHE A 193 -0.77 -12.52 -9.57
CA PHE A 193 -0.52 -13.05 -8.23
C PHE A 193 -1.52 -14.15 -7.83
N LEU A 194 -2.80 -13.96 -8.11
CA LEU A 194 -3.84 -14.97 -7.89
C LEU A 194 -3.63 -16.20 -8.76
N ALA A 195 -3.36 -16.02 -10.06
CA ALA A 195 -3.05 -17.12 -10.96
C ALA A 195 -1.85 -17.93 -10.47
N PHE A 196 -0.77 -17.27 -10.04
CA PHE A 196 0.40 -17.92 -9.46
C PHE A 196 0.08 -18.76 -8.22
N ILE A 197 -0.79 -18.27 -7.33
CA ILE A 197 -1.23 -19.02 -6.14
C ILE A 197 -2.01 -20.28 -6.56
N VAL A 198 -2.94 -20.15 -7.51
CA VAL A 198 -3.77 -21.27 -7.99
C VAL A 198 -2.91 -22.32 -8.70
N SER A 199 -2.01 -21.90 -9.60
CA SER A 199 -1.12 -22.81 -10.33
C SER A 199 -0.19 -23.59 -9.40
N ARG A 200 0.28 -23.00 -8.29
CA ARG A 200 1.06 -23.74 -7.27
C ARG A 200 0.25 -24.82 -6.55
N LYS A 201 -1.05 -24.59 -6.33
CA LYS A 201 -1.93 -25.56 -5.65
C LYS A 201 -2.20 -26.79 -6.51
N MET A 202 -2.16 -26.64 -7.85
CA MET A 202 -2.36 -27.73 -8.80
C MET A 202 -1.13 -28.60 -9.07
N GLN A 203 0.08 -28.21 -8.63
CA GLN A 203 1.30 -29.03 -8.81
C GLN A 203 1.52 -30.10 -7.72
N HIS A 204 0.66 -30.16 -6.69
CA HIS A 204 0.78 -31.11 -5.57
C HIS A 204 -0.31 -32.19 -5.39
N PRO A 205 -1.18 -32.54 -6.35
CA PRO A 205 -1.97 -33.77 -6.25
C PRO A 205 -1.35 -34.91 -7.08
N ARG A 206 -1.12 -36.07 -6.43
CA ARG A 206 -0.75 -37.39 -6.99
C ARG A 206 0.74 -37.77 -7.02
N ARG A 207 1.27 -38.12 -5.85
CA ARG A 207 2.19 -39.26 -5.69
C ARG A 207 1.86 -40.03 -4.40
N THR A 208 0.72 -40.71 -4.42
CA THR A 208 0.33 -41.86 -3.57
C THR A 208 -0.85 -42.47 -4.33
N SER A 209 -0.85 -43.66 -4.91
CA SER A 209 -0.37 -44.95 -4.44
C SER A 209 -0.15 -45.89 -5.63
N SER A 210 1.01 -46.53 -5.69
CA SER A 210 1.20 -47.82 -6.33
C SER A 210 2.23 -48.56 -5.49
N ASP A 211 1.74 -49.60 -4.81
CA ASP A 211 2.40 -50.83 -4.32
C ASP A 211 1.80 -51.26 -2.98
#